data_AF-A0A183ALM3-F1
#
_entry.id   AF-A0A183ALM3-F1
#
_cell.length_a   1.000
_cell.length_b   1.000
_cell.length_c   1.000
_cell.angle_alpha   90.00
_cell.angle_beta   90.00
_cell.angle_gamma   90.00
#
_symmetry.space_group_name_H-M   'P 1'
#
loop_
_entity.id
_entity.type
_entity.pdbx_description
1 polymer ?
#
loop_
_entity_poly.entity_id
_entity_poly.type
_entity_poly.pdbx_seq_one_letter_code
_entity_poly.pdbx_strand_id
1 'polypeptide(L)'
;MYPVGKVPLLITKEGKTIAESDVIMRYLDESKGPESLLARWGEAEFKRAETLASKLVASYYRILYTADFTEQDANLFREGCQEINDAIKGPYFLGNEISLADFLLLAHLNRFEPVMARLDGIAPKDVRDVKPKDKNYEKWPRLGAFLETMRRQPFVESVRVPVHTQAKYAQTLRQGLPNPDLQD
;
A
#
# COMPACT_ATOMS: atom_id res chain seq x y z
N MET A 1 1.41 18.20 -19.55
CA MET A 1 2.42 17.53 -18.70
C MET A 1 2.46 18.27 -17.38
N TYR A 2 2.29 17.60 -16.23
CA TYR A 2 2.36 18.29 -14.94
C TYR A 2 3.82 18.74 -14.71
N PRO A 3 4.09 20.02 -14.37
CA PRO A 3 5.46 20.58 -14.45
C PRO A 3 6.51 19.86 -13.60
N VAL A 4 6.07 19.18 -12.53
CA VAL A 4 6.94 18.51 -11.55
C VAL A 4 7.13 17.02 -11.90
N GLY A 5 6.43 16.49 -12.91
CA GLY A 5 6.54 15.06 -13.30
C GLY A 5 6.00 14.06 -12.27
N LYS A 6 5.36 14.54 -11.20
CA LYS A 6 4.71 13.69 -10.18
C LYS A 6 3.43 13.04 -10.71
N VAL A 7 3.15 11.84 -10.19
CA VAL A 7 1.91 11.08 -10.40
C VAL A 7 1.35 10.62 -9.05
N PRO A 8 0.03 10.38 -8.92
CA PRO A 8 -1.01 10.57 -9.94
C PRO A 8 -1.37 12.05 -10.18
N LEU A 9 -1.96 12.32 -11.34
CA LEU A 9 -2.59 13.59 -11.70
C LEU A 9 -4.04 13.33 -12.11
N LEU A 10 -4.99 13.92 -11.41
CA LEU A 10 -6.40 13.89 -11.79
C LEU A 10 -6.72 15.09 -12.69
N ILE A 11 -7.37 14.83 -13.81
CA ILE A 11 -7.92 15.86 -14.70
C ILE A 11 -9.44 15.83 -14.54
N THR A 12 -10.05 16.91 -14.04
CA THR A 12 -11.50 17.00 -13.85
C THR A 12 -12.21 17.16 -15.20
N LYS A 13 -13.55 17.01 -15.20
CA LYS A 13 -14.36 17.22 -16.42
C LYS A 13 -14.23 18.64 -16.98
N GLU A 14 -13.93 19.60 -16.12
CA GLU A 14 -13.71 21.01 -16.45
C GLU A 14 -12.26 21.31 -16.89
N GLY A 15 -11.42 20.29 -17.02
CA GLY A 15 -10.02 20.43 -17.43
C GLY A 15 -9.09 20.94 -16.33
N LYS A 16 -9.56 21.04 -15.07
CA LYS A 16 -8.70 21.39 -13.93
C LYS A 16 -7.80 20.23 -13.57
N THR A 17 -6.59 20.53 -13.10
CA THR A 17 -5.62 19.51 -12.66
C THR A 17 -5.51 19.50 -11.15
N ILE A 18 -5.53 18.31 -10.56
CA ILE A 18 -5.33 18.08 -9.13
C ILE A 18 -4.18 17.08 -9.01
N ALA A 19 -3.18 17.43 -8.19
CA ALA A 19 -2.01 16.61 -7.90
C ALA A 19 -2.01 16.21 -6.42
N GLU A 20 -1.06 15.35 -6.04
CA GLU A 20 -0.95 14.72 -4.72
C GLU A 20 -2.08 13.72 -4.45
N SER A 21 -1.71 12.46 -4.17
CA SER A 21 -2.68 11.37 -4.09
C SER A 21 -3.70 11.54 -2.96
N ASP A 22 -3.31 12.10 -1.82
CA ASP A 22 -4.21 12.33 -0.69
C ASP A 22 -5.28 13.40 -1.02
N VAL A 23 -4.89 14.45 -1.73
CA VAL A 23 -5.81 15.51 -2.19
C VAL A 23 -6.77 14.94 -3.23
N ILE A 24 -6.26 14.15 -4.17
CA ILE A 24 -7.09 13.46 -5.18
C ILE A 24 -8.11 12.54 -4.50
N MET A 25 -7.68 11.73 -3.52
CA MET A 25 -8.56 10.82 -2.79
C MET A 25 -9.68 11.56 -2.08
N ARG A 26 -9.36 12.63 -1.34
CA ARG A 26 -10.38 13.43 -0.63
C ARG A 26 -11.32 14.14 -1.58
N TYR A 27 -10.81 14.73 -2.67
CA TYR A 27 -11.63 15.37 -3.71
C TYR A 27 -12.64 14.39 -4.33
N LEU A 28 -12.20 13.18 -4.68
CA LEU A 28 -13.08 12.16 -5.26
C LEU A 28 -14.11 11.66 -4.24
N ASP A 29 -13.73 11.51 -2.97
CA ASP A 29 -14.63 11.10 -1.89
C ASP A 29 -15.70 12.16 -1.59
N GLU A 30 -15.31 13.43 -1.47
CA GLU A 30 -16.22 14.56 -1.27
C GLU A 30 -17.25 14.69 -2.40
N SER A 31 -16.85 14.35 -3.64
CA SER A 31 -17.76 14.36 -4.80
C SER A 31 -18.92 13.35 -4.70
N LYS A 32 -18.86 12.40 -3.76
CA LYS A 32 -19.93 11.42 -3.49
C LYS A 32 -21.03 11.95 -2.58
N GLY A 33 -20.87 13.14 -2.00
CA GLY A 33 -21.87 13.77 -1.16
C GLY A 33 -22.23 12.89 0.06
N PRO A 34 -23.49 12.46 0.24
CA PRO A 34 -23.90 11.62 1.38
C PRO A 34 -23.16 10.28 1.51
N GLU A 35 -22.59 9.76 0.42
CA GLU A 35 -21.83 8.50 0.43
C GLU A 35 -20.33 8.70 0.72
N SER A 36 -19.89 9.93 1.03
CA SER A 36 -18.51 10.23 1.38
C SER A 36 -18.06 9.42 2.61
N LEU A 37 -16.98 8.66 2.44
CA LEU A 37 -16.36 7.90 3.51
C LEU A 37 -15.69 8.82 4.52
N LEU A 38 -15.16 9.96 4.06
CA LEU A 38 -14.56 10.99 4.90
C LEU A 38 -15.60 11.67 5.78
N ALA A 39 -16.79 11.96 5.25
CA ALA A 39 -17.90 12.50 6.04
C ALA A 39 -18.36 11.52 7.12
N ARG A 40 -18.33 10.21 6.82
CA ARG A 40 -18.73 9.15 7.74
C ARG A 40 -17.72 8.89 8.87
N TRP A 41 -16.44 8.85 8.56
CA TRP A 41 -15.38 8.42 9.49
C TRP A 41 -14.50 9.56 10.02
N GLY A 42 -14.56 10.72 9.38
CA GLY A 42 -13.82 11.92 9.76
C GLY A 42 -12.38 11.99 9.24
N GLU A 43 -11.92 13.22 9.00
CA GLU A 43 -10.56 13.54 8.54
C GLU A 43 -9.48 13.04 9.52
N ALA A 44 -9.77 13.02 10.82
CA ALA A 44 -8.82 12.61 11.85
C ALA A 44 -8.35 11.16 11.67
N GLU A 45 -9.26 10.25 11.32
CA GLU A 45 -8.90 8.84 11.09
C GLU A 45 -8.15 8.64 9.77
N PHE A 46 -8.46 9.46 8.74
CA PHE A 46 -7.68 9.50 7.50
C PHE A 46 -6.24 9.95 7.74
N LYS A 47 -6.04 11.03 8.51
CA LYS A 47 -4.70 11.51 8.91
C LYS A 47 -3.94 10.54 9.81
N ARG A 48 -4.64 9.80 10.66
CA ARG A 48 -4.05 8.73 11.46
C ARG A 48 -3.51 7.60 10.57
N ALA A 49 -4.26 7.20 9.56
CA ALA A 49 -3.81 6.22 8.57
C ALA A 49 -2.61 6.74 7.75
N GLU A 50 -2.63 8.00 7.33
CA GLU A 50 -1.52 8.64 6.62
C GLU A 50 -0.23 8.60 7.44
N THR A 51 -0.32 8.94 8.73
CA THR A 51 0.79 8.89 9.68
C THR A 51 1.36 7.48 9.79
N LEU A 52 0.50 6.46 9.97
CA LEU A 52 0.93 5.07 10.03
C LEU A 52 1.58 4.60 8.71
N ALA A 53 0.99 4.92 7.57
CA ALA A 53 1.51 4.56 6.26
C ALA A 53 2.89 5.18 6.00
N SER A 54 3.08 6.45 6.39
CA SER A 54 4.35 7.18 6.21
C SER A 54 5.55 6.48 6.86
N LYS A 55 5.33 5.75 7.96
CA LYS A 55 6.37 4.98 8.67
C LYS A 55 6.96 3.85 7.82
N LEU A 56 6.20 3.35 6.85
CA LEU A 56 6.65 2.30 5.94
C LEU A 56 7.43 2.84 4.73
N VAL A 57 7.19 4.09 4.33
CA VAL A 57 7.58 4.57 2.99
C VAL A 57 9.08 4.54 2.77
N ALA A 58 9.84 5.14 3.68
CA ALA A 58 11.29 5.20 3.54
C ALA A 58 11.93 3.79 3.60
N SER A 59 11.45 2.95 4.52
CA SER A 59 12.01 1.61 4.74
C SER A 59 11.70 0.66 3.60
N TYR A 60 10.44 0.57 3.12
CA TYR A 60 10.16 -0.27 1.96
C TYR A 60 10.87 0.23 0.71
N TYR A 61 11.03 1.54 0.54
CA TYR A 61 11.67 2.08 -0.65
C TYR A 61 13.13 1.67 -0.70
N ARG A 62 13.84 1.79 0.43
CA ARG A 62 15.22 1.30 0.56
C ARG A 62 15.29 -0.21 0.33
N ILE A 63 14.46 -1.00 0.99
CA ILE A 63 14.53 -2.47 0.87
C ILE A 63 14.23 -2.94 -0.56
N LEU A 64 13.20 -2.37 -1.21
CA LEU A 64 12.76 -2.83 -2.52
C LEU A 64 13.55 -2.28 -3.69
N TYR A 65 13.91 -1.00 -3.68
CA TYR A 65 14.33 -0.33 -4.91
C TYR A 65 15.81 0.03 -4.94
N THR A 66 16.54 -0.10 -3.83
CA THR A 66 18.00 0.09 -3.81
C THR A 66 18.74 -1.24 -3.80
N ALA A 67 20.00 -1.24 -4.29
CA ALA A 67 20.82 -2.45 -4.34
C ALA A 67 21.02 -3.06 -2.95
N ASP A 68 21.34 -2.20 -1.98
CA ASP A 68 21.61 -2.55 -0.59
C ASP A 68 20.59 -1.90 0.37
N PHE A 69 20.41 -2.52 1.53
CA PHE A 69 19.65 -2.02 2.67
C PHE A 69 20.35 -2.46 3.97
N THR A 70 20.04 -1.78 5.07
CA THR A 70 20.61 -2.08 6.39
C THR A 70 19.62 -2.86 7.25
N GLU A 71 20.10 -3.52 8.31
CA GLU A 71 19.19 -4.15 9.29
C GLU A 71 18.27 -3.11 9.97
N GLN A 72 18.70 -1.86 10.09
CA GLN A 72 17.86 -0.77 10.59
C GLN A 72 16.66 -0.51 9.67
N ASP A 73 16.85 -0.54 8.35
CA ASP A 73 15.74 -0.39 7.40
C ASP A 73 14.72 -1.54 7.57
N ALA A 74 15.23 -2.76 7.73
CA ALA A 74 14.39 -3.94 7.97
C ALA A 74 13.60 -3.83 9.28
N ASN A 75 14.24 -3.37 10.36
CA ASN A 75 13.59 -3.17 11.65
C ASN A 75 12.51 -2.09 11.59
N LEU A 76 12.80 -0.95 10.98
CA LEU A 76 11.81 0.12 10.81
C LEU A 76 10.58 -0.35 10.02
N PHE A 77 10.77 -1.17 8.97
CA PHE A 77 9.63 -1.74 8.25
C PHE A 77 8.81 -2.70 9.13
N ARG A 78 9.47 -3.57 9.89
CA ARG A 78 8.81 -4.53 10.80
C ARG A 78 8.07 -3.82 11.95
N GLU A 79 8.64 -2.76 12.50
CA GLU A 79 8.02 -1.91 13.52
C GLU A 79 6.77 -1.22 12.95
N GLY A 80 6.86 -0.62 11.76
CA GLY A 80 5.70 -0.04 11.09
C GLY A 80 4.59 -1.07 10.82
N CYS A 81 4.95 -2.30 10.43
CA CYS A 81 3.98 -3.40 10.29
C CYS A 81 3.31 -3.73 11.63
N GLN A 82 4.08 -3.76 12.72
CA GLN A 82 3.56 -4.00 14.07
C GLN A 82 2.57 -2.91 14.49
N GLU A 83 2.94 -1.64 14.30
CA GLU A 83 2.07 -0.52 14.65
C GLU A 83 0.75 -0.52 13.87
N ILE A 84 0.81 -0.80 12.56
CA ILE A 84 -0.41 -0.93 11.73
C ILE A 84 -1.24 -2.11 12.18
N ASN A 85 -0.62 -3.28 12.43
CA ASN A 85 -1.29 -4.45 12.96
C ASN A 85 -2.07 -4.11 14.24
N ASP A 86 -1.43 -3.42 15.18
CA ASP A 86 -2.05 -3.08 16.47
C ASP A 86 -3.14 -2.02 16.32
N ALA A 87 -3.02 -1.14 15.33
CA ALA A 87 -3.97 -0.08 15.04
C ALA A 87 -5.26 -0.54 14.33
N ILE A 88 -5.23 -1.68 13.63
CA ILE A 88 -6.40 -2.26 12.95
C ILE A 88 -7.43 -2.73 13.98
N LYS A 89 -8.68 -2.26 13.83
CA LYS A 89 -9.79 -2.50 14.78
C LYS A 89 -10.73 -3.65 14.37
N GLY A 90 -10.62 -4.19 13.16
CA GLY A 90 -11.53 -5.23 12.66
C GLY A 90 -11.07 -5.80 11.31
N PRO A 91 -12.00 -6.32 10.48
CA PRO A 91 -11.68 -6.75 9.11
C PRO A 91 -11.19 -5.58 8.22
N TYR A 92 -11.58 -4.36 8.57
CA TYR A 92 -11.06 -3.10 8.03
C TYR A 92 -10.35 -2.31 9.13
N PHE A 93 -9.63 -1.26 8.75
CA PHE A 93 -8.80 -0.44 9.64
C PHE A 93 -9.59 0.13 10.81
N LEU A 94 -10.77 0.70 10.54
CA LEU A 94 -11.60 1.35 11.56
C LEU A 94 -12.66 0.43 12.20
N GLY A 95 -12.79 -0.82 11.72
CA GLY A 95 -13.73 -1.79 12.27
C GLY A 95 -14.34 -2.67 11.18
N ASN A 96 -15.68 -2.74 11.16
CA ASN A 96 -16.42 -3.69 10.32
C ASN A 96 -16.80 -3.16 8.94
N GLU A 97 -16.47 -1.91 8.63
CA GLU A 97 -16.82 -1.27 7.36
C GLU A 97 -15.63 -0.56 6.74
N ILE A 98 -15.69 -0.41 5.41
CA ILE A 98 -14.68 0.31 4.63
C ILE A 98 -14.72 1.80 4.95
N SER A 99 -13.54 2.39 4.97
CA SER A 99 -13.25 3.81 5.16
C SER A 99 -12.21 4.27 4.14
N LEU A 100 -12.07 5.59 3.97
CA LEU A 100 -11.04 6.14 3.07
C LEU A 100 -9.61 5.79 3.53
N ALA A 101 -9.43 5.61 4.85
CA ALA A 101 -8.18 5.19 5.46
C ALA A 101 -7.72 3.79 5.00
N ASP A 102 -8.65 2.88 4.73
CA ASP A 102 -8.32 1.53 4.24
C ASP A 102 -7.62 1.57 2.89
N PHE A 103 -8.10 2.41 1.98
CA PHE A 103 -7.50 2.59 0.66
C PHE A 103 -6.10 3.20 0.75
N LEU A 104 -5.91 4.17 1.64
CA LEU A 104 -4.60 4.79 1.87
C LEU A 104 -3.61 3.75 2.39
N LEU A 105 -3.98 2.98 3.43
CA LEU A 105 -3.10 1.96 3.99
C LEU A 105 -2.79 0.87 2.96
N LEU A 106 -3.81 0.36 2.27
CA LEU A 106 -3.65 -0.69 1.26
C LEU A 106 -2.67 -0.27 0.16
N ALA A 107 -2.72 0.99 -0.28
CA ALA A 107 -1.83 1.50 -1.32
C ALA A 107 -0.36 1.29 -0.96
N HIS A 108 0.02 1.43 0.32
CA HIS A 108 1.38 1.16 0.80
C HIS A 108 1.61 -0.32 1.14
N LEU A 109 0.64 -0.96 1.80
CA LEU A 109 0.73 -2.35 2.24
C LEU A 109 0.75 -3.37 1.09
N ASN A 110 0.39 -2.98 -0.13
CA ASN A 110 0.59 -3.81 -1.33
C ASN A 110 2.05 -4.21 -1.57
N ARG A 111 3.01 -3.50 -0.95
CA ARG A 111 4.46 -3.81 -0.99
C ARG A 111 4.90 -4.79 0.08
N PHE A 112 4.01 -5.23 0.97
CA PHE A 112 4.34 -6.08 2.10
C PHE A 112 5.05 -7.38 1.69
N GLU A 113 4.46 -8.18 0.79
CA GLU A 113 5.05 -9.44 0.37
C GLU A 113 6.36 -9.28 -0.41
N PRO A 114 6.49 -8.36 -1.38
CA PRO A 114 7.77 -8.08 -2.01
C PRO A 114 8.87 -7.69 -1.00
N VAL A 115 8.55 -6.87 0.01
CA VAL A 115 9.52 -6.47 1.05
C VAL A 115 9.96 -7.68 1.86
N MET A 116 8.99 -8.44 2.40
CA MET A 116 9.28 -9.61 3.21
C MET A 116 10.08 -10.66 2.44
N ALA A 117 9.71 -10.91 1.18
CA ALA A 117 10.45 -11.80 0.30
C ALA A 117 11.92 -11.35 0.10
N ARG A 118 12.15 -10.05 -0.08
CA ARG A 118 13.51 -9.50 -0.21
C ARG A 118 14.33 -9.70 1.06
N LEU A 119 13.73 -9.47 2.23
CA LEU A 119 14.37 -9.70 3.53
C LEU A 119 14.70 -11.19 3.76
N ASP A 120 13.84 -12.08 3.25
CA ASP A 120 13.95 -13.53 3.41
C ASP A 120 14.79 -14.22 2.33
N GLY A 121 15.31 -13.47 1.35
CA GLY A 121 16.09 -14.03 0.23
C GLY A 121 15.24 -14.85 -0.76
N ILE A 122 13.93 -14.65 -0.79
CA ILE A 122 13.01 -15.34 -1.71
C ILE A 122 13.13 -14.73 -3.11
N ALA A 123 13.24 -15.57 -4.14
CA ALA A 123 13.32 -15.10 -5.51
C ALA A 123 12.01 -14.43 -5.96
N PRO A 124 12.05 -13.36 -6.79
CA PRO A 124 10.86 -12.60 -7.19
C PRO A 124 9.72 -13.43 -7.79
N LYS A 125 10.04 -14.49 -8.53
CA LYS A 125 9.07 -15.42 -9.14
C LYS A 125 8.31 -16.28 -8.12
N ASP A 126 8.89 -16.47 -6.93
CA ASP A 126 8.35 -17.34 -5.88
C ASP A 126 7.59 -16.53 -4.81
N VAL A 127 7.49 -15.21 -4.99
CA VAL A 127 6.74 -14.33 -4.09
C VAL A 127 5.25 -14.56 -4.27
N ARG A 128 4.54 -14.81 -3.17
CA ARG A 128 3.10 -15.04 -3.15
C ARG A 128 2.44 -14.24 -2.05
N ASP A 129 1.14 -14.05 -2.18
CA ASP A 129 0.32 -13.42 -1.13
C ASP A 129 0.50 -14.16 0.19
N VAL A 130 0.58 -13.39 1.27
CA VAL A 130 0.59 -13.96 2.61
C VAL A 130 -0.74 -14.69 2.86
N LYS A 131 -0.66 -15.88 3.45
CA LYS A 131 -1.79 -16.76 3.77
C LYS A 131 -1.86 -17.03 5.27
N PRO A 132 -3.04 -17.41 5.79
CA PRO A 132 -3.14 -17.94 7.14
C PRO A 132 -2.12 -19.08 7.34
N LYS A 133 -1.40 -19.08 8.46
CA LYS A 133 -0.28 -19.97 8.82
C LYS A 133 1.10 -19.63 8.23
N ASP A 134 1.21 -18.61 7.37
CA ASP A 134 2.54 -18.09 7.04
C ASP A 134 3.14 -17.35 8.25
N LYS A 135 4.45 -17.46 8.47
CA LYS A 135 5.16 -16.84 9.61
C LYS A 135 4.81 -15.35 9.81
N ASN A 136 4.66 -14.62 8.71
CA ASN A 136 4.38 -13.19 8.71
C ASN A 136 2.90 -12.91 9.04
N TYR A 137 1.98 -13.80 8.65
CA TYR A 137 0.58 -13.73 9.07
C TYR A 137 0.46 -14.01 10.56
N GLU A 138 1.13 -15.04 11.07
CA GLU A 138 1.10 -15.38 12.50
C GLU A 138 1.70 -14.26 13.36
N LYS A 139 2.75 -13.60 12.86
CA LYS A 139 3.35 -12.43 13.51
C LYS A 139 2.43 -11.21 13.51
N TRP A 140 1.76 -10.93 12.39
CA TRP A 140 0.86 -9.77 12.25
C TRP A 140 -0.53 -10.19 11.77
N PRO A 141 -1.31 -10.86 12.63
CA PRO A 141 -2.55 -11.52 12.21
C PRO A 141 -3.64 -10.54 11.78
N ARG A 142 -3.70 -9.34 12.37
CA ARG A 142 -4.68 -8.31 11.97
C ARG A 142 -4.30 -7.70 10.64
N LEU A 143 -3.01 -7.44 10.42
CA LEU A 143 -2.50 -6.98 9.13
C LEU A 143 -2.76 -8.02 8.02
N GLY A 144 -2.46 -9.29 8.28
CA GLY A 144 -2.71 -10.39 7.35
C GLY A 144 -4.19 -10.52 6.99
N ALA A 145 -5.07 -10.47 7.99
CA ALA A 145 -6.52 -10.53 7.79
C ALA A 145 -7.06 -9.31 7.03
N PHE A 146 -6.54 -8.12 7.32
CA PHE A 146 -6.86 -6.89 6.60
C PHE A 146 -6.48 -6.99 5.12
N LEU A 147 -5.26 -7.43 4.81
CA LEU A 147 -4.80 -7.64 3.44
C LEU A 147 -5.69 -8.63 2.69
N GLU A 148 -6.01 -9.77 3.32
CA GLU A 148 -6.91 -10.76 2.74
C GLU A 148 -8.30 -10.18 2.46
N THR A 149 -8.87 -9.46 3.43
CA THR A 149 -10.20 -8.85 3.31
C THR A 149 -10.26 -7.81 2.21
N MET A 150 -9.30 -6.89 2.17
CA MET A 150 -9.25 -5.82 1.17
C MET A 150 -9.05 -6.37 -0.24
N ARG A 151 -8.21 -7.40 -0.41
CA ARG A 151 -7.92 -7.98 -1.73
C ARG A 151 -9.09 -8.74 -2.33
N ARG A 152 -10.03 -9.21 -1.51
CA ARG A 152 -11.27 -9.85 -1.97
C ARG A 152 -12.35 -8.86 -2.39
N GLN A 153 -12.15 -7.56 -2.18
CA GLN A 153 -13.10 -6.55 -2.64
C GLN A 153 -13.03 -6.44 -4.17
N PRO A 154 -14.17 -6.48 -4.89
CA PRO A 154 -14.16 -6.49 -6.36
C PRO A 154 -13.41 -5.30 -6.98
N PHE A 155 -13.51 -4.12 -6.39
CA PHE A 155 -12.81 -2.92 -6.87
C PHE A 155 -11.30 -2.96 -6.62
N VAL A 156 -10.82 -3.67 -5.60
CA VAL A 156 -9.38 -3.89 -5.39
C VAL A 156 -8.88 -4.97 -6.33
N GLU A 157 -9.61 -6.09 -6.42
CA GLU A 157 -9.26 -7.21 -7.29
C GLU A 157 -9.09 -6.75 -8.75
N SER A 158 -9.98 -5.89 -9.25
CA SER A 158 -9.97 -5.40 -10.62
C SER A 158 -8.74 -4.58 -11.03
N VAL A 159 -7.98 -4.03 -10.08
CA VAL A 159 -6.84 -3.14 -10.35
C VAL A 159 -5.52 -3.66 -9.75
N ARG A 160 -5.56 -4.81 -9.09
CA ARG A 160 -4.40 -5.33 -8.36
C ARG A 160 -3.37 -5.95 -9.29
N VAL A 161 -2.10 -5.61 -9.05
CA VAL A 161 -0.96 -6.27 -9.69
C VAL A 161 -0.49 -7.43 -8.82
N PRO A 162 -0.26 -8.64 -9.40
CA PRO A 162 0.29 -9.78 -8.65
C PRO A 162 1.61 -9.44 -7.93
N VAL A 163 1.79 -10.00 -6.74
CA VAL A 163 2.94 -9.64 -5.88
C VAL A 163 4.29 -10.07 -6.45
N HIS A 164 4.36 -11.18 -7.18
CA HIS A 164 5.58 -11.58 -7.88
C HIS A 164 5.93 -10.59 -8.99
N THR A 165 4.96 -10.02 -9.69
CA THR A 165 5.18 -8.99 -10.73
C THR A 165 5.73 -7.71 -10.14
N GLN A 166 5.21 -7.29 -8.99
CA GLN A 166 5.77 -6.18 -8.23
C GLN A 166 7.22 -6.46 -7.77
N ALA A 167 7.52 -7.68 -7.32
CA ALA A 167 8.86 -8.08 -6.91
C ALA A 167 9.84 -8.14 -8.10
N LYS A 168 9.39 -8.65 -9.27
CA LYS A 168 10.15 -8.64 -10.52
C LYS A 168 10.46 -7.20 -10.93
N TYR A 169 9.47 -6.32 -10.97
CA TYR A 169 9.68 -4.91 -11.29
C TYR A 169 10.69 -4.24 -10.35
N ALA A 170 10.56 -4.45 -9.03
CA ALA A 170 11.52 -3.95 -8.07
C ALA A 170 12.95 -4.47 -8.34
N GLN A 171 13.10 -5.73 -8.78
CA GLN A 171 14.40 -6.27 -9.19
C GLN A 171 14.99 -5.55 -10.40
N THR A 172 14.17 -5.24 -11.41
CA THR A 172 14.63 -4.52 -12.60
C THR A 172 15.15 -3.12 -12.26
N LEU A 173 14.49 -2.43 -11.32
CA LEU A 173 14.95 -1.14 -10.78
C LEU A 173 16.32 -1.26 -10.12
N ARG A 174 16.52 -2.27 -9.25
CA ARG A 174 17.81 -2.51 -8.57
C ARG A 174 18.95 -2.84 -9.54
N GLN A 175 18.62 -3.41 -10.71
CA GLN A 175 19.57 -3.71 -11.77
C GLN A 175 19.88 -2.50 -12.67
N GLY A 176 19.22 -1.37 -12.46
CA GLY A 176 19.35 -0.18 -13.31
C GLY A 176 18.68 -0.32 -14.68
N LEU A 177 17.79 -1.30 -14.84
CA LEU A 177 17.10 -1.60 -16.10
C LEU A 177 15.57 -1.64 -15.88
N PRO A 178 14.94 -0.53 -15.43
CA PRO A 178 13.52 -0.52 -15.10
C PRO A 178 12.67 -0.97 -16.29
N ASN A 179 11.83 -1.99 -16.06
CA ASN A 179 10.90 -2.49 -17.07
C ASN A 179 9.45 -2.34 -16.59
N PRO A 180 8.79 -1.18 -16.85
CA PRO A 180 7.41 -0.96 -16.44
C PRO A 180 6.41 -1.83 -17.22
N ASP A 181 6.82 -2.40 -18.36
CA ASP A 181 5.99 -3.23 -19.24
C ASP A 181 6.04 -4.73 -18.88
N LEU A 182 6.53 -5.06 -17.68
CA LEU A 182 6.48 -6.44 -17.17
C LEU A 182 5.03 -6.92 -17.10
N GLN A 183 4.68 -7.78 -18.06
CA GLN A 183 3.48 -8.60 -18.04
C GLN A 183 3.86 -10.02 -17.60
N ASP A 184 2.91 -10.72 -16.98
CA ASP A 184 3.05 -12.15 -16.70
C ASP A 184 2.74 -13.01 -17.93
#